data_AF-A0A2S6R2E1-F1
#
_entry.id   AF-A0A2S6R2E1-F1
#
_cell.length_a   1.000
_cell.length_b   1.000
_cell.length_c   1.000
_cell.angle_alpha   90.00
_cell.angle_beta   90.00
_cell.angle_gamma   90.00
#
_symmetry.space_group_name_H-M   'P 1'
#
loop_
_entity.id
_entity.type
_entity.pdbx_description
1 polymer ?
#
loop_
_entity_poly.entity_id
_entity_poly.type
_entity_poly.pdbx_seq_one_letter_code
_entity_poly.pdbx_strand_id
1 'polypeptide(L)' 'MMFPAALAVRAEELLAACRQQNIKIATAESCTGGLIAGCLTAVSGSSDVVERGFVTYSNEAKMEMIGVP' A
#
# COMPACT_ATOMS: atom_id res chain seq x y z
N MET A 1 -1.28 -18.52 2.96
CA MET A 1 -0.86 -17.13 2.69
C MET A 1 -1.44 -16.22 3.75
N MET A 2 -0.78 -15.10 4.05
CA MET A 2 -1.25 -14.12 5.05
C MET A 2 -2.53 -13.37 4.63
N PHE A 3 -2.84 -13.31 3.33
CA PHE A 3 -4.02 -12.64 2.75
C PHE A 3 -4.90 -13.61 1.94
N PRO A 4 -6.21 -13.33 1.77
CA PRO A 4 -7.09 -14.08 0.86
C PRO A 4 -6.56 -14.10 -0.57
N ALA A 5 -6.72 -15.23 -1.27
CA ALA A 5 -6.20 -15.43 -2.63
C ALA A 5 -6.66 -14.34 -3.62
N ALA A 6 -7.92 -13.92 -3.52
CA ALA A 6 -8.46 -12.86 -4.38
C ALA A 6 -7.75 -11.50 -4.20
N LEU A 7 -7.24 -11.19 -2.99
CA LEU A 7 -6.46 -9.97 -2.75
C LEU A 7 -5.02 -10.12 -3.22
N ALA A 8 -4.42 -11.30 -3.04
CA ALA A 8 -3.08 -11.57 -3.54
C ALA A 8 -2.98 -11.41 -5.06
N VAL A 9 -3.95 -11.96 -5.81
CA VAL A 9 -4.02 -11.80 -7.27
C VAL A 9 -4.12 -10.32 -7.67
N ARG A 10 -5.00 -9.55 -7.01
CA ARG A 10 -5.15 -8.11 -7.29
C ARG A 10 -3.88 -7.31 -6.97
N ALA A 11 -3.16 -7.68 -5.92
CA ALA A 11 -1.89 -7.04 -5.57
C ALA A 11 -0.83 -7.29 -6.66
N GLU A 12 -0.71 -8.53 -7.15
CA GLU A 12 0.19 -8.90 -8.24
C GLU A 12 -0.13 -8.13 -9.53
N GLU A 13 -1.41 -8.09 -9.92
CA GLU A 13 -1.89 -7.36 -11.10
C GLU A 13 -1.59 -5.86 -11.01
N LEU A 14 -1.86 -5.23 -9.86
CA LEU A 14 -1.58 -3.81 -9.65
C LEU A 14 -0.08 -3.51 -9.72
N LEU A 15 0.76 -4.31 -9.06
CA LEU A 15 2.21 -4.12 -9.10
C LEU A 15 2.75 -4.29 -10.53
N ALA A 16 2.26 -5.28 -11.28
CA ALA A 16 2.63 -5.46 -12.67
C ALA A 16 2.25 -4.25 -13.55
N ALA A 17 1.04 -3.72 -13.39
CA ALA A 17 0.59 -2.54 -14.12
C ALA A 17 1.44 -1.30 -13.80
N CYS A 18 1.78 -1.08 -12.53
CA CYS A 18 2.64 0.03 -12.12
C CYS A 18 4.07 -0.11 -12.66
N ARG A 19 4.64 -1.32 -12.68
CA ARG A 19 5.97 -1.59 -13.29
C ARG A 19 6.00 -1.22 -14.76
N GLN A 20 4.98 -1.61 -15.52
CA GLN A 20 4.90 -1.30 -16.96
C GLN A 20 4.88 0.20 -17.23
N GLN A 21 4.33 0.99 -16.30
CA GLN A 21 4.22 2.45 -16.43
C GLN A 21 5.34 3.20 -15.69
N ASN A 22 6.28 2.49 -15.06
CA ASN A 22 7.31 3.08 -14.20
C ASN A 22 6.73 3.99 -13.08
N ILE A 23 5.61 3.57 -12.50
CA ILE A 23 4.91 4.29 -11.42
C ILE A 23 5.27 3.65 -10.07
N LYS A 24 5.52 4.49 -9.07
CA LYS A 24 5.65 4.11 -7.67
C LYS A 24 4.33 4.30 -6.91
N ILE A 25 4.06 3.45 -5.93
CA ILE A 25 2.86 3.52 -5.09
C ILE A 25 3.24 3.99 -3.68
N ALA A 26 2.46 4.93 -3.15
CA ALA A 26 2.40 5.22 -1.73
C ALA A 26 0.98 4.97 -1.19
N THR A 27 0.85 4.41 0.01
CA THR A 27 -0.46 4.22 0.66
C THR A 27 -0.64 5.18 1.84
N ALA A 28 -1.86 5.66 2.06
CA ALA A 28 -2.28 6.34 3.28
C ALA A 28 -3.50 5.61 3.83
N GLU A 29 -3.37 5.05 5.03
CA GLU A 29 -4.30 4.07 5.60
C GLU A 29 -4.79 4.52 6.97
N SER A 30 -6.10 4.44 7.21
CA SER A 30 -6.69 4.63 8.53
C SER A 30 -7.26 3.29 9.01
N CYS A 31 -8.52 2.97 8.71
CA CYS A 31 -9.20 1.77 9.20
C CYS A 31 -8.56 0.43 8.79
N THR A 32 -7.80 0.39 7.69
CA THR A 32 -7.08 -0.82 7.26
C THR A 32 -5.81 -1.07 8.05
N GLY A 33 -5.31 -0.10 8.83
CA GLY A 33 -4.19 -0.29 9.75
C GLY A 33 -2.88 -0.78 9.12
N GLY A 34 -2.66 -0.53 7.82
CA GLY A 34 -1.48 -1.00 7.09
C GLY A 34 -1.70 -2.30 6.31
N LEU A 35 -2.92 -2.88 6.31
CA LEU A 35 -3.21 -4.11 5.58
C LEU A 35 -3.14 -3.96 4.06
N ILE A 36 -3.35 -2.75 3.50
CA ILE A 36 -3.16 -2.53 2.06
C ILE A 36 -1.66 -2.59 1.74
N ALA A 37 -0.82 -1.83 2.46
CA ALA A 37 0.62 -1.91 2.32
C ALA A 37 1.13 -3.34 2.54
N GLY A 38 0.65 -4.03 3.58
CA GLY A 38 1.00 -5.42 3.87
C GLY A 38 0.62 -6.39 2.74
N CYS A 39 -0.55 -6.20 2.10
CA CYS A 39 -0.96 -7.05 0.98
C CYS A 39 -0.07 -6.83 -0.24
N LEU A 40 0.32 -5.57 -0.52
CA LEU A 40 1.23 -5.25 -1.62
C LEU A 40 2.65 -5.77 -1.35
N THR A 41 3.16 -5.61 -0.12
CA THR A 41 4.52 -6.04 0.24
C THR A 41 4.66 -7.53 0.49
N ALA A 42 3.55 -8.27 0.59
CA ALA A 42 3.56 -9.73 0.57
C ALA A 42 3.95 -10.30 -0.80
N VAL A 43 3.85 -9.52 -1.88
CA VAL A 43 4.26 -9.94 -3.23
C VAL A 43 5.77 -9.76 -3.39
N SER A 44 6.47 -10.83 -3.78
CA SER A 44 7.92 -10.76 -3.98
C SER A 44 8.30 -9.73 -5.03
N GLY A 45 9.36 -8.97 -4.76
CA GLY A 45 9.83 -7.91 -5.64
C GLY A 45 9.01 -6.61 -5.58
N SER A 46 7.98 -6.49 -4.74
CA SER A 46 7.15 -5.29 -4.62
C SER A 46 7.92 -3.99 -4.32
N SER A 47 9.15 -4.07 -3.80
CA SER A 47 10.00 -2.91 -3.49
C SER A 47 10.38 -2.07 -4.72
N ASP A 48 10.24 -2.61 -5.92
CA ASP A 48 10.42 -1.85 -7.15
C ASP A 48 9.22 -0.95 -7.49
N VAL A 49 8.09 -1.08 -6.80
CA VAL A 49 6.88 -0.26 -6.99
C VAL A 49 6.44 0.42 -5.70
N VAL A 50 6.32 -0.34 -4.61
CA VAL A 50 5.88 0.20 -3.31
C VAL A 50 7.00 1.04 -2.72
N GLU A 51 6.73 2.33 -2.53
CA GLU A 51 7.72 3.31 -2.11
C GLU A 51 7.59 3.66 -0.62
N ARG A 52 6.38 3.96 -0.14
CA ARG A 52 6.10 4.16 1.29
C ARG A 52 4.66 3.88 1.67
N GLY A 53 4.41 3.72 2.96
CA GLY A 53 3.06 3.60 3.52
C GLY A 53 2.93 4.46 4.77
N PHE A 54 1.78 5.12 4.91
CA PHE A 54 1.41 5.91 6.09
C PHE A 54 0.20 5.26 6.74
N VAL A 55 0.30 4.95 8.04
CA VAL A 55 -0.87 4.54 8.82
C VAL A 55 -1.25 5.71 9.72
N THR A 56 -2.30 6.44 9.34
CA THR A 56 -2.75 7.70 9.95
C THR A 56 -4.11 7.53 10.63
N TYR A 57 -4.18 6.68 11.67
CA TYR A 57 -5.45 6.30 12.28
C TYR A 57 -6.18 7.45 12.99
N SER A 58 -5.46 8.23 13.81
CA SER A 58 -6.02 9.41 14.48
C SER A 58 -6.10 10.60 13.52
N ASN A 59 -6.93 11.60 13.85
CA ASN A 59 -6.93 12.87 13.12
C ASN A 59 -5.59 13.59 13.24
N GLU A 60 -4.96 13.54 14.43
CA GLU A 60 -3.61 14.06 14.68
C GLU A 60 -2.58 13.46 13.71
N ALA A 61 -2.55 12.14 13.55
CA ALA A 61 -1.66 11.48 12.60
C ALA A 61 -1.93 11.90 11.14
N LYS A 62 -3.20 12.15 10.76
CA LYS A 62 -3.53 12.65 9.42
C LYS A 62 -3.00 14.06 9.20
N MET A 63 -3.10 14.93 10.20
CA MET A 63 -2.57 16.29 10.13
C MET A 63 -1.04 16.28 10.07
N GLU A 64 -0.37 15.56 10.97
CA GLU A 64 1.09 15.55 11.09
C GLU A 64 1.81 14.85 9.94
N MET A 65 1.29 13.71 9.47
CA MET A 65 2.03 12.86 8.53
C MET A 65 1.70 13.18 7.06
N ILE A 66 0.47 13.59 6.76
CA ILE A 66 0.00 13.76 5.38
C ILE A 66 -0.72 15.10 5.13
N GLY A 67 -0.76 16.01 6.12
CA GLY A 67 -1.23 17.39 5.93
C GLY A 67 -2.73 17.54 5.71
N VAL A 68 -3.56 16.65 6.28
CA VAL A 68 -5.02 16.86 6.29
C VAL A 68 -5.34 18.11 7.13
N PRO A 69 -6.22 19.01 6.68
CA PRO A 69 -6.58 20.24 7.40
C PRO A 69 -7.49 20.01 8.61
#